data_AF-A0A840IRP2-F1
#
_entry.id   AF-A0A840IRP2-F1
#
_cell.length_a   1.000
_cell.length_b   1.000
_cell.length_c   1.000
_cell.angle_alpha   90.00
_cell.angle_beta   90.00
_cell.angle_gamma   90.00
#
_symmetry.space_group_name_H-M   'P 1'
#
loop_
_entity.id
_entity.type
_entity.pdbx_description
1 polymer ?
#
loop_
_entity_poly.entity_id
_entity_poly.type
_entity_poly.pdbx_seq_one_letter_code
_entity_poly.pdbx_strand_id
1 'polypeptide(L)'
;MSITGSARQGGVSVEVAPGGALRSLELTAEALRGGGPALAGAILRTVREAAAEANERARHAVAAELGPLGDDELTGLGLGREEHLAERSEDTTPESWRA
;
A
#
# COMPACT_ATOMS: atom_id res chain seq x y z
N MET A 1 -5.87 -17.62 -1.81
CA MET A 1 -5.81 -16.25 -2.34
C MET A 1 -4.87 -15.47 -1.42
N SER A 2 -3.82 -14.83 -1.92
CA SER A 2 -2.90 -14.03 -1.08
C SER A 2 -3.40 -12.59 -1.00
N ILE A 3 -3.40 -12.00 0.20
CA ILE A 3 -3.63 -10.56 0.35
C ILE A 3 -2.35 -9.85 -0.09
N THR A 4 -2.50 -8.95 -1.06
CA THR A 4 -1.42 -8.08 -1.55
C THR A 4 -1.97 -6.67 -1.75
N GLY A 5 -1.06 -5.72 -1.88
CA GLY A 5 -1.31 -4.36 -2.32
C GLY A 5 -0.36 -4.00 -3.45
N SER A 6 -0.77 -3.07 -4.30
CA SER A 6 -0.07 -2.67 -5.50
C SER A 6 -0.16 -1.17 -5.70
N ALA A 7 0.92 -0.57 -6.20
CA ALA A 7 0.94 0.84 -6.53
C ALA A 7 1.82 1.08 -7.75
N ARG A 8 1.52 2.16 -8.48
CA ARG A 8 2.27 2.55 -9.67
C ARG A 8 2.42 4.06 -9.76
N GLN A 9 3.65 4.55 -9.80
CA GLN A 9 3.94 5.97 -10.02
C GLN A 9 5.28 6.17 -10.74
N GLY A 10 5.33 7.10 -11.70
CA GLY A 10 6.58 7.56 -12.32
C GLY A 10 7.44 6.44 -12.93
N GLY A 11 6.79 5.44 -13.56
CA GLY A 11 7.48 4.29 -14.15
C GLY A 11 7.90 3.20 -13.15
N VAL A 12 7.57 3.34 -11.87
CA VAL A 12 7.73 2.30 -10.84
C VAL A 12 6.39 1.63 -10.61
N SER A 13 6.33 0.30 -10.67
CA SER A 13 5.17 -0.50 -10.22
C SER A 13 5.63 -1.50 -9.18
N VAL A 14 4.87 -1.69 -8.12
CA VAL A 14 5.21 -2.63 -7.05
C VAL A 14 4.00 -3.46 -6.66
N GLU A 15 4.26 -4.68 -6.19
CA GLU A 15 3.33 -5.47 -5.41
C GLU A 15 3.97 -5.85 -4.09
N VAL A 16 3.22 -5.76 -3.00
CA VAL A 16 3.68 -6.10 -1.65
C VAL A 16 2.63 -6.96 -0.95
N ALA A 17 3.10 -7.82 -0.05
CA ALA A 17 2.26 -8.45 0.96
C ALA A 17 2.13 -7.53 2.20
N PRO A 18 1.19 -7.81 3.12
CA PRO A 18 1.04 -7.06 4.36
C PRO A 18 2.35 -6.95 5.15
N GLY A 19 2.51 -5.85 5.88
CA GLY A 19 3.77 -5.48 6.53
C GLY A 19 4.84 -4.93 5.57
N GLY A 20 4.49 -4.70 4.29
CA GLY A 20 5.39 -4.12 3.30
C GLY A 20 6.38 -5.10 2.67
N ALA A 21 6.13 -6.41 2.79
CA ALA A 21 6.99 -7.43 2.20
C ALA A 21 6.90 -7.41 0.66
N LEU A 22 7.93 -6.89 0.00
CA LEU A 22 7.98 -6.75 -1.47
C LEU A 22 7.87 -8.10 -2.18
N ARG A 23 6.93 -8.20 -3.13
CA ARG A 23 6.69 -9.38 -3.98
C ARG A 23 7.19 -9.18 -5.39
N SER A 24 6.92 -8.01 -5.97
CA SER A 24 7.40 -7.63 -7.30
C SER A 24 7.74 -6.15 -7.36
N LEU A 25 8.69 -5.82 -8.24
CA LEU A 25 9.09 -4.46 -8.57
C LEU A 25 9.40 -4.41 -10.06
N GLU A 26 8.70 -3.55 -10.77
CA GLU A 26 8.92 -3.27 -12.18
C GLU A 26 9.33 -1.81 -12.36
N LEU A 27 10.38 -1.60 -13.16
CA LEU A 27 10.92 -0.30 -13.48
C LEU A 27 10.91 -0.11 -14.99
N THR A 28 10.34 1.00 -15.45
CA THR A 28 10.47 1.42 -16.85
C THR A 28 11.69 2.31 -17.03
N ALA A 29 12.10 2.53 -18.28
CA ALA A 29 13.17 3.48 -18.60
C ALA A 29 12.89 4.91 -18.09
N GLU A 30 11.61 5.28 -17.95
CA GLU A 30 11.21 6.57 -17.39
C GLU A 30 11.63 6.74 -15.93
N ALA A 31 11.49 5.69 -15.10
CA ALA A 31 11.85 5.75 -13.69
C ALA A 31 13.35 6.04 -13.48
N LEU A 32 14.19 5.70 -14.46
CA LEU A 32 15.64 5.88 -14.40
C LEU A 32 16.10 7.30 -14.75
N ARG A 33 15.24 8.11 -15.39
CA ARG A 33 15.63 9.44 -15.91
C ARG A 33 16.04 10.44 -14.83
N GLY A 34 15.52 10.29 -13.61
CA GLY A 34 15.84 11.17 -12.47
C GLY A 34 17.13 10.80 -11.73
N GLY A 35 17.82 9.72 -12.11
CA GLY A 35 19.00 9.23 -11.41
C GLY A 35 18.68 8.47 -10.10
N GLY A 36 19.73 7.94 -9.47
CA GLY A 36 19.62 7.03 -8.31
C GLY A 36 18.79 7.57 -7.14
N PRO A 37 19.02 8.80 -6.64
CA PRO A 37 18.25 9.36 -5.53
C PRO A 37 16.75 9.51 -5.82
N ALA A 38 16.41 10.00 -7.02
CA ALA A 38 15.01 10.17 -7.42
C ALA A 38 14.31 8.80 -7.58
N LEU A 39 15.00 7.82 -8.15
CA LEU A 39 14.51 6.45 -8.28
C LEU A 39 14.27 5.82 -6.89
N ALA A 40 15.23 5.93 -5.97
CA ALA A 40 15.07 5.41 -4.61
C ALA A 40 13.86 6.04 -3.90
N GLY A 41 13.69 7.37 -4.02
CA GLY A 41 12.53 8.07 -3.49
C GLY A 41 11.20 7.58 -4.10
N ALA A 42 11.17 7.40 -5.42
CA ALA A 42 9.99 6.88 -6.13
C ALA A 42 9.64 5.45 -5.72
N ILE A 43 10.64 4.57 -5.57
CA ILE A 43 10.44 3.19 -5.10
C ILE A 43 9.87 3.20 -3.68
N LEU A 44 10.52 3.88 -2.74
CA LEU A 44 10.08 3.89 -1.33
C LEU A 44 8.67 4.47 -1.17
N ARG A 45 8.33 5.53 -1.92
CA ARG A 45 6.97 6.09 -1.91
C ARG A 45 5.95 5.09 -2.46
N THR A 46 6.25 4.45 -3.58
CA THR A 46 5.34 3.48 -4.22
C THR A 46 5.17 2.23 -3.35
N VAL A 47 6.22 1.77 -2.68
CA VAL A 47 6.15 0.65 -1.71
C VAL A 47 5.27 0.99 -0.52
N ARG A 48 5.40 2.18 0.09
CA ARG A 48 4.55 2.60 1.20
C ARG A 48 3.07 2.65 0.81
N GLU A 49 2.78 3.16 -0.38
CA GLU A 49 1.42 3.20 -0.91
C GLU A 49 0.82 1.79 -1.09
N ALA A 50 1.57 0.87 -1.70
CA ALA A 50 1.15 -0.51 -1.83
C ALA A 50 1.00 -1.21 -0.46
N ALA A 51 1.85 -0.88 0.51
CA ALA A 51 1.81 -1.47 1.85
C ALA A 51 0.58 -1.00 2.63
N ALA A 52 0.21 0.28 2.51
CA ALA A 52 -1.02 0.80 3.10
C ALA A 52 -2.25 0.05 2.56
N GLU A 53 -2.32 -0.16 1.25
CA GLU A 53 -3.41 -0.92 0.60
C GLU A 53 -3.43 -2.39 1.08
N ALA A 54 -2.27 -3.05 1.14
CA ALA A 54 -2.16 -4.43 1.61
C ALA A 54 -2.56 -4.58 3.08
N ASN A 55 -2.13 -3.63 3.92
CA ASN A 55 -2.41 -3.62 5.35
C ASN A 55 -3.88 -3.38 5.64
N GLU A 56 -4.55 -2.45 4.94
CA GLU A 56 -5.98 -2.23 5.15
C GLU A 56 -6.81 -3.46 4.75
N ARG A 57 -6.50 -4.09 3.61
CA ARG A 57 -7.11 -5.36 3.22
C ARG A 57 -6.89 -6.46 4.27
N ALA A 58 -5.69 -6.54 4.83
CA ALA A 58 -5.37 -7.50 5.89
C ALA A 58 -6.13 -7.20 7.19
N ARG A 59 -6.26 -5.92 7.58
CA ARG A 59 -7.06 -5.51 8.76
C ARG A 59 -8.51 -5.96 8.60
N HIS A 60 -9.12 -5.73 7.44
CA HIS A 60 -10.48 -6.19 7.16
C HIS A 60 -10.63 -7.71 7.23
N ALA A 61 -9.69 -8.45 6.62
CA ALA A 61 -9.72 -9.91 6.65
C ALA A 61 -9.56 -10.46 8.08
N VAL A 62 -8.64 -9.89 8.86
CA VAL A 62 -8.44 -10.28 10.26
C VAL A 62 -9.67 -9.94 11.10
N ALA A 63 -10.26 -8.74 10.93
CA ALA A 63 -11.45 -8.32 11.66
C ALA A 63 -12.67 -9.21 11.37
N ALA A 64 -12.79 -9.73 10.14
CA ALA A 64 -13.85 -10.65 9.77
C ALA A 64 -13.76 -12.00 10.49
N GLU A 65 -12.54 -12.48 10.78
CA GLU A 65 -12.30 -13.81 11.37
C GLU A 65 -12.14 -13.77 12.89
N LEU A 66 -11.47 -12.75 13.43
CA LEU A 66 -11.11 -12.64 14.85
C LEU A 66 -11.93 -11.59 15.61
N GLY A 67 -12.75 -10.79 14.91
CA GLY A 67 -13.39 -9.61 15.48
C GLY A 67 -12.47 -8.39 15.52
N PRO A 68 -12.95 -7.24 16.04
CA PRO A 68 -12.16 -6.01 16.08
C PRO A 68 -10.95 -6.14 17.01
N LEU A 69 -9.76 -5.92 16.47
CA LEU A 69 -8.51 -5.82 17.22
C LEU A 69 -8.16 -4.35 17.49
N GLY A 70 -7.47 -4.10 18.60
CA GLY A 70 -6.93 -2.79 18.93
C GLY A 70 -5.76 -2.40 18.02
N ASP A 71 -5.45 -1.09 17.96
CA ASP A 71 -4.37 -0.59 17.11
C ASP A 71 -2.98 -1.11 17.52
N ASP A 72 -2.74 -1.33 18.82
CA ASP A 72 -1.48 -1.91 19.31
C ASP A 72 -1.29 -3.35 18.82
N GLU A 73 -2.38 -4.14 18.80
CA GLU A 73 -2.36 -5.53 18.32
C GLU A 73 -2.13 -5.58 16.81
N LEU A 74 -2.83 -4.72 16.06
CA LEU A 74 -2.66 -4.61 14.61
C LEU A 74 -1.26 -4.10 14.25
N THR A 75 -0.70 -3.19 15.02
CA THR A 75 0.69 -2.73 14.85
C THR A 75 1.69 -3.85 15.15
N GLY A 76 1.46 -4.65 16.20
CA GLY A 76 2.27 -5.84 16.51
C GLY A 76 2.27 -6.88 15.39
N LEU A 77 1.20 -6.95 14.60
CA LEU A 77 1.10 -7.80 13.40
C LEU A 77 1.72 -7.17 12.14
N GLY A 78 2.28 -5.96 12.22
CA GLY A 78 2.77 -5.20 11.07
C GLY A 78 1.68 -4.58 10.20
N LEU A 79 0.43 -4.54 10.70
CA LEU A 79 -0.75 -3.98 10.05
C LEU A 79 -1.12 -2.59 10.60
N GLY A 80 -0.12 -1.87 11.12
CA GLY A 80 -0.28 -0.49 11.59
C GLY A 80 -0.81 0.40 10.46
N ARG A 81 -1.66 1.37 10.81
CA ARG A 81 -2.24 2.30 9.84
C ARG A 81 -1.20 3.36 9.50
N GLU A 82 -0.84 3.45 8.22
CA GLU A 82 -0.15 4.63 7.70
C GLU A 82 -1.21 5.70 7.41
N GLU A 83 -1.60 6.44 8.45
CA GLU A 83 -2.77 7.33 8.46
C GLU A 83 -2.81 8.32 7.29
N HIS A 84 -1.64 8.83 6.87
CA HIS A 84 -1.49 9.73 5.72
C HIS A 84 -1.70 9.08 4.33
N LEU A 85 -1.78 7.75 4.23
CA LEU A 85 -1.98 7.00 2.98
C LEU A 85 -3.31 6.24 2.95
N ALA A 86 -3.87 5.89 4.11
CA ALA A 86 -5.17 5.22 4.20
C ALA A 86 -6.29 6.06 3.55
N GLU A 87 -6.28 7.38 3.76
CA GLU A 87 -7.24 8.31 3.16
C GLU A 87 -7.27 8.27 1.62
N ARG A 88 -6.14 7.93 0.97
CA ARG A 88 -6.07 7.79 -0.49
C ARG A 88 -6.64 6.47 -1.01
N SER A 89 -6.64 5.42 -0.19
CA SER A 89 -7.12 4.09 -0.60
C SER A 89 -8.64 4.00 -0.53
N GLU A 90 -9.28 4.77 0.34
CA GLU A 90 -10.74 4.75 0.53
C GLU A 90 -11.47 5.68 -0.45
N ASP A 91 -10.76 6.54 -1.18
CA ASP A 91 -11.32 7.42 -2.21
C ASP A 91 -11.50 6.70 -3.56
N THR A 92 -12.30 5.63 -3.54
CA THR A 92 -12.70 4.87 -4.73
C THR A 92 -14.06 5.29 -5.28
N THR A 93 -14.73 6.25 -4.62
CA THR A 93 -16.06 6.73 -5.01
C THR A 93 -15.92 8.02 -5.83
N PRO A 94 -16.24 8.00 -7.14
CA PRO A 94 -16.28 9.22 -7.94
C PRO A 94 -17.29 10.23 -7.36
N GLU A 95 -16.93 11.51 -7.33
CA GLU A 95 -17.81 12.57 -6.79
C GLU A 95 -19.18 12.61 -7.49
N SER A 96 -19.25 12.20 -8.74
CA SER A 96 -20.47 12.10 -9.54
C SER A 96 -21.51 11.09 -9.02
N TRP A 97 -21.14 10.21 -8.09
CA TRP A 97 -22.03 9.20 -7.49
C TRP A 97 -22.47 9.54 -6.05
N ARG A 98 -21.99 10.65 -5.47
CA ARG A 98 -22.33 11.08 -4.09
C ARG A 98 -23.57 11.99 -4.01
N ALA A 99 -24.26 12.24 -5.14
CA ALA A 99 -25.43 13.12 -5.24
C ALA A 99 -26.76 12.36 -5.17
#